data_AF-A0A935C842-F1
#
_entry.id   AF-A0A935C842-F1
#
_cell.length_a   1.000
_cell.length_b   1.000
_cell.length_c   1.000
_cell.angle_alpha   90.00
_cell.angle_beta   90.00
_cell.angle_gamma   90.00
#
_symmetry.space_group_name_H-M   'P 1'
#
loop_
_entity.id
_entity.type
_entity.pdbx_description
1 polymer ?
#
loop_
_entity_poly.entity_id
_entity_poly.type
_entity_poly.pdbx_seq_one_letter_code
_entity_poly.pdbx_strand_id
1 'polypeptide(L)'
;MYTHADKAQDNKSQSVSASSFQIQSGSESTFQFVDNRPEAIAQRKLQEMVNNSPKAIQFKAFQDMANNNPEVVQLKKLANDKLNVVGENHDESKERRDLEISFSKSKTGGEYWEEHDFKPEQGKFGDNPFLLLLGTSSNTLGNFEPAFIIFNNEIKNKGEQQAVSKFIEDGVILLEKSLVLMKDHSLKFYPILSGEEKISIGHAYLKTKTIMIPFAKELKNRLKHFADNSDTTEEEKQRGLQDISRISRFIIQQLKTISENLSFDEVAEKRSDHMNQIANTYKHLKGVWKVGQKHVDDINKKDDITPDYSLISQNEFNAEYKEWLEENQENGVGGT
;
A
#
# COMPACT_ATOMS: atom_id res chain seq x y z
N MET A 1 -38.68 -63.68 -16.83
CA MET A 1 -39.51 -62.54 -17.26
C MET A 1 -40.47 -62.25 -16.11
N TYR A 2 -40.08 -61.31 -15.24
CA TYR A 2 -40.88 -60.84 -14.13
C TYR A 2 -40.81 -59.31 -14.15
N THR A 3 -41.99 -58.72 -14.21
CA THR A 3 -42.27 -57.30 -14.46
C THR A 3 -43.08 -56.76 -13.29
N HIS A 4 -43.00 -55.44 -13.05
CA HIS A 4 -43.79 -54.58 -12.12
C HIS A 4 -43.19 -54.35 -10.72
N ALA A 5 -43.18 -53.14 -10.14
CA ALA A 5 -43.64 -51.82 -10.61
C ALA A 5 -42.97 -50.69 -9.78
N ASP A 6 -42.61 -49.59 -10.45
CA ASP A 6 -42.24 -48.32 -9.82
C ASP A 6 -43.47 -47.67 -9.15
N LYS A 7 -43.33 -47.31 -7.87
CA LYS A 7 -44.29 -46.46 -7.15
C LYS A 7 -43.81 -45.01 -7.20
N ALA A 8 -44.45 -44.20 -8.02
CA ALA A 8 -44.37 -42.74 -7.92
C ALA A 8 -45.16 -42.29 -6.68
N GLN A 9 -44.53 -41.46 -5.85
CA GLN A 9 -45.14 -40.88 -4.65
C GLN A 9 -45.62 -39.46 -4.98
N ASP A 10 -46.92 -39.33 -5.22
CA ASP A 10 -47.59 -38.04 -5.39
C ASP A 10 -47.57 -37.25 -4.08
N ASN A 11 -46.72 -36.23 -4.01
CA ASN A 11 -46.78 -35.24 -2.93
C ASN A 11 -47.82 -34.17 -3.26
N LYS A 12 -48.97 -34.33 -2.62
CA LYS A 12 -50.13 -33.44 -2.61
C LYS A 12 -49.76 -32.11 -1.94
N SER A 13 -49.53 -31.06 -2.72
CA SER A 13 -49.35 -29.70 -2.20
C SER A 13 -50.68 -29.15 -1.70
N GLN A 14 -50.85 -29.08 -0.37
CA GLN A 14 -51.91 -28.31 0.27
C GLN A 14 -51.64 -26.81 0.08
N SER A 15 -52.50 -26.13 -0.69
CA SER A 15 -52.53 -24.67 -0.74
C SER A 15 -53.10 -24.14 0.58
N VAL A 16 -52.24 -23.59 1.43
CA VAL A 16 -52.65 -22.83 2.60
C VAL A 16 -53.16 -21.47 2.12
N SER A 17 -54.43 -21.17 2.40
CA SER A 17 -55.07 -19.90 2.04
C SER A 17 -54.37 -18.74 2.75
N ALA A 18 -54.03 -17.72 1.98
CA ALA A 18 -53.47 -16.47 2.46
C ALA A 18 -54.46 -15.74 3.38
N SER A 19 -54.32 -15.97 4.68
CA SER A 19 -54.88 -15.09 5.70
C SER A 19 -54.03 -13.82 5.76
N SER A 20 -54.67 -12.70 5.46
CA SER A 20 -54.18 -11.33 5.50
C SER A 20 -53.37 -11.03 6.78
N PHE A 21 -52.05 -10.93 6.65
CA PHE A 21 -51.22 -10.28 7.66
C PHE A 21 -51.12 -8.79 7.34
N GLN A 22 -51.75 -8.04 8.23
CA GLN A 22 -51.79 -6.60 8.33
C GLN A 22 -50.37 -6.03 8.44
N ILE A 23 -49.94 -5.29 7.42
CA ILE A 23 -48.69 -4.53 7.44
C ILE A 23 -48.88 -3.38 8.44
N GLN A 24 -48.35 -3.56 9.66
CA GLN A 24 -48.04 -2.42 10.53
C GLN A 24 -46.63 -1.95 10.18
N SER A 25 -46.56 -0.83 9.48
CA SER A 25 -45.36 -0.03 9.31
C SER A 25 -44.97 0.59 10.65
N GLY A 26 -44.13 -0.11 11.41
CA GLY A 26 -43.45 0.39 12.60
C GLY A 26 -42.04 -0.18 12.61
N SER A 27 -41.06 0.69 12.44
CA SER A 27 -39.64 0.36 12.23
C SER A 27 -38.97 -0.21 13.49
N GLU A 28 -39.18 -1.50 13.76
CA GLU A 28 -38.43 -2.24 14.78
C GLU A 28 -37.98 -3.60 14.25
N SER A 29 -36.71 -3.90 14.52
CA SER A 29 -35.83 -4.79 13.76
C SER A 29 -36.37 -6.22 13.58
N THR A 30 -36.29 -6.66 12.33
CA THR A 30 -36.46 -8.02 11.81
C THR A 30 -35.69 -9.05 12.65
N PHE A 31 -36.35 -10.15 13.00
CA PHE A 31 -35.70 -11.35 13.55
C PHE A 31 -34.61 -11.83 12.57
N GLN A 32 -33.35 -11.50 12.85
CA GLN A 32 -32.21 -12.01 12.08
C GLN A 32 -31.95 -13.46 12.52
N PHE A 33 -32.25 -14.42 11.64
CA PHE A 33 -31.79 -15.79 11.82
C PHE A 33 -30.27 -15.81 11.74
N VAL A 34 -29.62 -16.01 12.89
CA VAL A 34 -28.16 -16.17 12.97
C VAL A 34 -27.81 -17.60 12.57
N ASP A 35 -27.09 -17.75 11.47
CA ASP A 35 -26.52 -19.04 11.07
C ASP A 35 -25.39 -19.43 12.03
N ASN A 36 -25.58 -20.55 12.73
CA ASN A 36 -24.66 -21.10 13.73
C ASN A 36 -23.85 -22.30 13.21
N ARG A 37 -23.89 -22.59 11.91
CA ARG A 37 -23.02 -23.61 11.33
C ARG A 37 -21.53 -23.19 11.48
N PRO A 38 -20.60 -24.12 11.79
CA PRO A 38 -19.19 -23.80 11.99
C PRO A 38 -18.55 -22.98 10.86
N GLU A 39 -18.94 -23.25 9.61
CA GLU A 39 -18.48 -22.54 8.42
C GLU A 39 -18.98 -21.08 8.39
N ALA A 40 -20.24 -20.84 8.78
CA ALA A 40 -20.82 -19.50 8.88
C ALA A 40 -20.16 -18.69 10.01
N ILE A 41 -19.79 -19.35 11.11
CA ILE A 41 -19.01 -18.74 12.20
C ILE A 41 -17.60 -18.36 11.71
N ALA A 42 -16.94 -19.25 10.96
CA ALA A 42 -15.62 -18.96 10.39
C ALA A 42 -15.66 -17.80 9.38
N GLN A 43 -16.64 -17.77 8.49
CA GLN A 43 -16.84 -16.67 7.53
C GLN A 43 -17.16 -15.34 8.23
N ARG A 44 -18.01 -15.35 9.27
CA ARG A 44 -18.30 -14.14 10.06
C ARG A 44 -17.04 -13.57 10.71
N LYS A 45 -16.22 -14.44 11.30
CA LYS A 45 -14.92 -14.02 11.86
C LYS A 45 -13.99 -13.45 10.78
N LEU A 46 -13.95 -14.06 9.60
CA LEU A 46 -13.14 -13.54 8.48
C LEU A 46 -13.62 -12.15 8.04
N GLN A 47 -14.92 -11.97 7.90
CA GLN A 47 -15.53 -10.68 7.58
C GLN A 47 -15.27 -9.63 8.66
N GLU A 48 -15.37 -10.00 9.94
CA GLU A 48 -15.03 -9.12 11.07
C GLU A 48 -13.55 -8.73 11.05
N MET A 49 -12.63 -9.65 10.76
CA MET A 49 -11.21 -9.33 10.62
C MET A 49 -10.94 -8.40 9.44
N VAL A 50 -11.65 -8.58 8.32
CA VAL A 50 -11.54 -7.69 7.15
C VAL A 50 -12.11 -6.30 7.47
N ASN A 51 -13.29 -6.23 8.07
CA ASN A 51 -13.97 -4.99 8.43
C ASN A 51 -13.24 -4.22 9.55
N ASN A 52 -12.58 -4.93 10.46
CA ASN A 52 -11.76 -4.35 11.53
C ASN A 52 -10.27 -4.27 11.16
N SER A 53 -9.91 -4.56 9.91
CA SER A 53 -8.53 -4.39 9.46
C SER A 53 -8.15 -2.90 9.52
N PRO A 54 -6.88 -2.56 9.80
CA PRO A 54 -6.44 -1.16 9.82
C PRO A 54 -6.80 -0.39 8.54
N LYS A 55 -6.76 -1.08 7.38
CA LYS A 55 -7.11 -0.50 6.08
C LYS A 55 -8.61 -0.21 5.94
N ALA A 56 -9.49 -1.11 6.40
CA ALA A 56 -10.94 -0.88 6.37
C ALA A 56 -11.38 0.22 7.35
N ILE A 57 -10.75 0.29 8.53
CA ILE A 57 -10.98 1.35 9.50
C ILE A 57 -10.54 2.72 8.93
N GLN A 58 -9.36 2.79 8.30
CA GLN A 58 -8.91 4.02 7.62
C GLN A 58 -9.88 4.43 6.51
N PHE A 59 -10.31 3.49 5.66
CA PHE A 59 -11.25 3.78 4.58
C PHE A 59 -12.59 4.31 5.10
N LYS A 60 -13.12 3.71 6.18
CA LYS A 60 -14.35 4.17 6.83
C LYS A 60 -14.18 5.57 7.41
N ALA A 61 -13.05 5.87 8.04
CA ALA A 61 -12.74 7.21 8.54
C ALA A 61 -12.68 8.25 7.40
N PHE A 62 -12.10 7.92 6.24
CA PHE A 62 -12.12 8.79 5.06
C PHE A 62 -13.54 9.02 4.54
N GLN A 63 -14.37 7.98 4.49
CA GLN A 63 -15.76 8.07 4.06
C GLN A 63 -16.59 8.93 5.03
N ASP A 64 -16.39 8.77 6.33
CA ASP A 64 -17.07 9.56 7.37
C ASP A 64 -16.63 11.03 7.32
N MET A 65 -15.35 11.33 7.01
CA MET A 65 -14.90 12.71 6.78
C MET A 65 -15.50 13.32 5.52
N ALA A 66 -15.62 12.56 4.43
CA ALA A 66 -16.26 13.02 3.19
C ALA A 66 -17.75 13.30 3.37
N ASN A 67 -18.44 12.51 4.20
CA ASN A 67 -19.88 12.66 4.44
C ASN A 67 -20.24 13.80 5.42
N ASN A 68 -19.31 14.20 6.30
CA ASN A 68 -19.62 15.10 7.41
C ASN A 68 -19.15 16.55 7.24
N ASN A 69 -18.59 16.95 6.10
CA ASN A 69 -18.16 18.34 5.90
C ASN A 69 -18.95 19.05 4.78
N PRO A 70 -20.09 19.71 5.09
CA PRO A 70 -20.74 20.64 4.18
C PRO A 70 -20.12 22.05 4.23
N GLU A 71 -18.97 22.27 4.88
CA GLU A 71 -18.25 23.52 4.67
C GLU A 71 -17.86 23.61 3.20
N VAL A 72 -18.23 24.72 2.59
CA VAL A 72 -17.80 25.10 1.25
C VAL A 72 -16.29 25.39 1.33
N VAL A 73 -15.49 24.32 1.46
CA VAL A 73 -14.05 24.40 1.37
C VAL A 73 -13.76 24.78 -0.06
N GLN A 74 -13.31 26.02 -0.25
CA GLN A 74 -12.84 26.48 -1.54
C GLN A 74 -11.64 25.59 -1.94
N LEU A 75 -11.89 24.62 -2.82
CA LEU A 75 -10.88 23.69 -3.28
C LEU A 75 -9.74 24.46 -3.93
N LYS A 76 -8.50 24.20 -3.49
CA LYS A 76 -7.32 24.78 -4.14
C LYS A 76 -7.22 24.23 -5.56
N LYS A 77 -6.96 25.12 -6.52
CA LYS A 77 -6.71 24.77 -7.92
C LYS A 77 -5.22 24.72 -8.24
N LEU A 78 -4.86 24.01 -9.30
CA LEU A 78 -3.51 24.03 -9.85
C LEU A 78 -3.09 25.46 -10.24
N ALA A 79 -1.89 25.85 -9.82
CA ALA A 79 -1.27 27.11 -10.23
C ALA A 79 -0.42 26.89 -11.49
N ASN A 80 -0.47 27.84 -12.42
CA ASN A 80 0.16 27.73 -13.74
C ASN A 80 1.58 28.31 -13.82
N ASP A 81 2.07 28.94 -12.75
CA ASP A 81 3.32 29.68 -12.71
C ASP A 81 4.33 29.14 -11.69
N LYS A 82 3.98 28.07 -10.97
CA LYS A 82 4.78 27.50 -9.89
C LYS A 82 4.62 25.99 -9.76
N LEU A 83 5.34 25.43 -8.80
CA LEU A 83 5.32 24.00 -8.49
C LEU A 83 4.03 23.67 -7.76
N ASN A 84 3.35 22.61 -8.21
CA ASN A 84 2.21 22.04 -7.52
C ASN A 84 2.64 20.71 -6.91
N VAL A 85 2.71 20.63 -5.58
CA VAL A 85 2.89 19.36 -4.86
C VAL A 85 1.51 18.78 -4.60
N VAL A 86 1.24 17.66 -5.23
CA VAL A 86 -0.12 17.10 -5.33
C VAL A 86 -0.15 15.72 -4.69
N GLY A 87 -1.08 15.54 -3.75
CA GLY A 87 -1.35 14.25 -3.11
C GLY A 87 -1.84 13.20 -4.10
N GLU A 88 -1.49 11.94 -3.87
CA GLU A 88 -1.99 10.82 -4.65
C GLU A 88 -2.22 9.55 -3.83
N ASN A 89 -3.09 8.70 -4.38
CA ASN A 89 -3.09 7.28 -4.12
C ASN A 89 -2.46 6.58 -5.32
N HIS A 90 -1.36 5.85 -5.10
CA HIS A 90 -0.61 5.25 -6.20
C HIS A 90 -1.41 4.25 -7.02
N ASP A 91 -2.30 3.46 -6.40
CA ASP A 91 -3.10 2.46 -7.12
C ASP A 91 -4.07 3.15 -8.08
N GLU A 92 -4.74 4.20 -7.60
CA GLU A 92 -5.68 4.99 -8.39
C GLU A 92 -4.99 5.77 -9.52
N SER A 93 -3.92 6.52 -9.20
CA SER A 93 -3.23 7.35 -10.18
C SER A 93 -2.50 6.52 -11.24
N LYS A 94 -2.08 5.30 -10.95
CA LYS A 94 -1.45 4.40 -11.93
C LYS A 94 -2.39 4.03 -13.07
N GLU A 95 -3.68 3.86 -12.81
CA GLU A 95 -4.66 3.47 -13.83
C GLU A 95 -4.99 4.60 -14.82
N ARG A 96 -4.77 5.86 -14.43
CA ARG A 96 -5.09 7.06 -15.24
C ARG A 96 -3.91 8.01 -15.45
N ARG A 97 -2.68 7.51 -15.29
CA ARG A 97 -1.46 8.33 -15.27
C ARG A 97 -1.29 9.17 -16.53
N ASP A 98 -1.54 8.61 -17.70
CA ASP A 98 -1.42 9.30 -18.99
C ASP A 98 -2.40 10.49 -19.13
N LEU A 99 -3.62 10.31 -18.59
CA LEU A 99 -4.63 11.36 -18.55
C LEU A 99 -4.28 12.43 -17.53
N GLU A 100 -3.77 12.06 -16.35
CA GLU A 100 -3.30 13.02 -15.34
C GLU A 100 -2.14 13.87 -15.88
N ILE A 101 -1.20 13.28 -16.63
CA ILE A 101 -0.11 14.01 -17.31
C ILE A 101 -0.68 15.03 -18.29
N SER A 102 -1.65 14.61 -19.12
CA SER A 102 -2.30 15.47 -20.12
C SER A 102 -3.05 16.63 -19.46
N PHE A 103 -3.83 16.34 -18.42
CA PHE A 103 -4.53 17.31 -17.58
C PHE A 103 -3.55 18.32 -16.97
N SER A 104 -2.52 17.82 -16.26
CA SER A 104 -1.54 18.66 -15.55
C SER A 104 -0.80 19.58 -16.52
N LYS A 105 -0.40 19.07 -17.68
CA LYS A 105 0.25 19.86 -18.73
C LYS A 105 -0.68 20.92 -19.29
N SER A 106 -1.97 20.61 -19.49
CA SER A 106 -2.95 21.58 -19.98
C SER A 106 -3.23 22.72 -18.98
N LYS A 107 -3.26 22.41 -17.67
CA LYS A 107 -3.54 23.38 -16.61
C LYS A 107 -2.33 24.22 -16.23
N THR A 108 -1.15 23.60 -16.15
CA THR A 108 0.05 24.27 -15.63
C THR A 108 1.02 24.74 -16.70
N GLY A 109 0.95 24.18 -17.92
CA GLY A 109 1.97 24.37 -18.96
C GLY A 109 3.36 23.81 -18.60
N GLY A 110 3.47 23.10 -17.47
CA GLY A 110 4.71 22.58 -16.93
C GLY A 110 4.90 21.08 -17.12
N GLU A 111 5.90 20.55 -16.41
CA GLU A 111 6.23 19.12 -16.39
C GLU A 111 5.35 18.33 -15.40
N TYR A 112 5.46 17.00 -15.46
CA TYR A 112 4.82 16.09 -14.51
C TYR A 112 5.90 15.16 -13.94
N TRP A 113 5.96 15.05 -12.61
CA TRP A 113 6.92 14.22 -11.92
C TRP A 113 6.22 13.30 -10.93
N GLU A 114 6.61 12.04 -10.94
CA GLU A 114 6.33 11.12 -9.84
C GLU A 114 7.27 11.38 -8.66
N GLU A 115 6.94 10.82 -7.50
CA GLU A 115 7.71 10.98 -6.26
C GLU A 115 9.21 10.70 -6.45
N HIS A 116 9.55 9.67 -7.23
CA HIS A 116 10.91 9.23 -7.49
C HIS A 116 11.59 9.90 -8.71
N ASP A 117 10.83 10.62 -9.53
CA ASP A 117 11.30 11.27 -10.75
C ASP A 117 11.66 12.74 -10.56
N PHE A 118 11.17 13.37 -9.49
CA PHE A 118 11.48 14.77 -9.19
C PHE A 118 12.96 14.92 -8.81
N LYS A 119 13.78 15.26 -9.81
CA LYS A 119 15.24 15.46 -9.70
C LYS A 119 15.59 16.83 -10.28
N PRO A 120 15.26 17.92 -9.57
CA PRO A 120 15.37 19.28 -10.10
C PRO A 120 16.82 19.70 -10.36
N GLU A 121 17.79 19.01 -9.75
CA GLU A 121 19.22 19.17 -10.03
C GLU A 121 19.91 17.81 -9.95
N GLN A 122 21.01 17.64 -10.70
CA GLN A 122 21.75 16.38 -10.73
C GLN A 122 22.19 15.96 -9.32
N GLY A 123 21.65 14.82 -8.84
CA GLY A 123 21.98 14.28 -7.54
C GLY A 123 21.12 14.78 -6.37
N LYS A 124 20.17 15.69 -6.61
CA LYS A 124 19.11 16.04 -5.64
C LYS A 124 17.83 15.32 -6.03
N PHE A 125 17.17 14.74 -5.03
CA PHE A 125 15.95 13.95 -5.19
C PHE A 125 14.85 14.59 -4.35
N GLY A 126 13.65 14.63 -4.92
CA GLY A 126 12.43 15.08 -4.25
C GLY A 126 12.18 14.32 -2.96
N ASP A 127 12.33 13.01 -3.02
CA ASP A 127 12.32 12.13 -1.86
C ASP A 127 13.74 11.74 -1.43
N ASN A 128 13.96 11.63 -0.12
CA ASN A 128 15.26 11.23 0.41
C ASN A 128 15.42 9.71 0.23
N PRO A 129 16.37 9.22 -0.59
CA PRO A 129 16.46 7.80 -0.90
C PRO A 129 16.81 6.92 0.31
N PHE A 130 17.47 7.48 1.33
CA PHE A 130 17.73 6.75 2.57
C PHE A 130 16.45 6.62 3.41
N LEU A 131 15.69 7.70 3.57
CA LEU A 131 14.42 7.62 4.29
C LEU A 131 13.41 6.75 3.53
N LEU A 132 13.41 6.78 2.20
CA LEU A 132 12.64 5.86 1.36
C LEU A 132 13.02 4.41 1.63
N LEU A 133 14.30 4.09 1.71
CA LEU A 133 14.77 2.76 2.09
C LEU A 133 14.26 2.38 3.48
N LEU A 134 14.40 3.26 4.47
CA LEU A 134 13.96 2.98 5.83
C LEU A 134 12.45 2.72 5.87
N GLY A 135 11.66 3.56 5.21
CA GLY A 135 10.21 3.40 5.09
C GLY A 135 9.84 2.10 4.37
N THR A 136 10.52 1.80 3.26
CA THR A 136 10.35 0.56 2.50
C THR A 136 10.71 -0.66 3.35
N SER A 137 11.83 -0.62 4.06
CA SER A 137 12.31 -1.70 4.91
C SER A 137 11.38 -1.96 6.09
N SER A 138 10.84 -0.88 6.68
CA SER A 138 9.86 -0.94 7.76
C SER A 138 8.52 -1.51 7.29
N ASN A 139 7.98 -1.05 6.15
CA ASN A 139 6.79 -1.64 5.54
C ASN A 139 6.98 -3.12 5.19
N THR A 140 8.16 -3.44 4.65
CA THR A 140 8.55 -4.80 4.31
C THR A 140 8.59 -5.67 5.56
N LEU A 141 9.20 -5.20 6.65
CA LEU A 141 9.19 -5.85 7.96
C LEU A 141 7.77 -6.11 8.49
N GLY A 142 6.91 -5.09 8.45
CA GLY A 142 5.53 -5.18 8.92
C GLY A 142 4.71 -6.21 8.16
N ASN A 143 5.00 -6.41 6.88
CA ASN A 143 4.38 -7.46 6.07
C ASN A 143 5.05 -8.84 6.28
N PHE A 144 6.35 -8.88 6.55
CA PHE A 144 7.09 -10.11 6.78
C PHE A 144 6.71 -10.80 8.08
N GLU A 145 6.57 -10.07 9.18
CA GLU A 145 6.33 -10.66 10.50
C GLU A 145 5.04 -11.52 10.54
N PRO A 146 3.88 -11.06 10.03
CA PRO A 146 2.68 -11.89 9.93
C PRO A 146 2.86 -13.09 8.98
N ALA A 147 3.47 -12.88 7.81
CA ALA A 147 3.70 -13.97 6.85
C ALA A 147 4.57 -15.08 7.43
N PHE A 148 5.56 -14.73 8.26
CA PHE A 148 6.41 -15.69 8.97
C PHE A 148 5.71 -16.39 10.12
N ILE A 149 4.81 -15.71 10.84
CA ILE A 149 3.99 -16.36 11.86
C ILE A 149 3.09 -17.41 11.21
N ILE A 150 2.44 -17.08 10.10
CA ILE A 150 1.63 -18.02 9.31
C ILE A 150 2.49 -19.18 8.81
N PHE A 151 3.69 -18.88 8.28
CA PHE A 151 4.62 -19.90 7.80
C PHE A 151 5.00 -20.92 8.87
N ASN A 152 5.30 -20.47 10.09
CA ASN A 152 5.74 -21.36 11.16
C ASN A 152 4.60 -22.18 11.78
N ASN A 153 3.34 -21.71 11.71
CA ASN A 153 2.25 -22.30 12.48
C ASN A 153 1.21 -23.05 11.63
N GLU A 154 1.01 -22.68 10.37
CA GLU A 154 -0.26 -23.00 9.68
C GLU A 154 -0.15 -23.51 8.25
N ILE A 155 1.04 -23.57 7.64
CA ILE A 155 1.15 -24.04 6.26
C ILE A 155 0.89 -25.54 6.17
N LYS A 156 -0.26 -25.88 5.58
CA LYS A 156 -0.74 -27.27 5.46
C LYS A 156 -0.71 -27.76 4.02
N ASN A 157 -0.63 -26.87 3.04
CA ASN A 157 -0.69 -27.25 1.63
C ASN A 157 0.33 -26.52 0.73
N LYS A 158 0.53 -27.07 -0.47
CA LYS A 158 1.48 -26.60 -1.48
C LYS A 158 1.17 -25.18 -1.98
N GLY A 159 -0.11 -24.78 -2.02
CA GLY A 159 -0.51 -23.44 -2.47
C GLY A 159 -0.06 -22.35 -1.49
N GLU A 160 -0.22 -22.58 -0.19
CA GLU A 160 0.27 -21.70 0.87
C GLU A 160 1.80 -21.57 0.86
N GLN A 161 2.51 -22.69 0.64
CA GLN A 161 3.98 -22.69 0.49
C GLN A 161 4.43 -21.81 -0.68
N GLN A 162 3.76 -21.94 -1.83
CA GLN A 162 4.06 -21.13 -3.02
C GLN A 162 3.77 -19.64 -2.79
N ALA A 163 2.66 -19.31 -2.13
CA ALA A 163 2.31 -17.93 -1.81
C ALA A 163 3.36 -17.28 -0.89
N VAL A 164 3.78 -17.98 0.16
CA VAL A 164 4.83 -17.47 1.06
C VAL A 164 6.19 -17.40 0.37
N SER A 165 6.56 -18.38 -0.44
CA SER A 165 7.80 -18.34 -1.23
C SER A 165 7.84 -17.13 -2.15
N LYS A 166 6.74 -16.87 -2.86
CA LYS A 166 6.63 -15.69 -3.75
C LYS A 166 6.73 -14.39 -2.95
N PHE A 167 6.02 -14.30 -1.84
CA PHE A 167 6.09 -13.12 -0.96
C PHE A 167 7.52 -12.85 -0.46
N ILE A 168 8.25 -13.89 -0.07
CA ILE A 168 9.66 -13.77 0.32
C ILE A 168 10.52 -13.32 -0.86
N GLU A 169 10.34 -13.91 -2.04
CA GLU A 169 11.06 -13.51 -3.25
C GLU A 169 10.84 -12.03 -3.59
N ASP A 170 9.60 -11.55 -3.57
CA ASP A 170 9.25 -10.16 -3.81
C ASP A 170 9.94 -9.22 -2.81
N GLY A 171 9.97 -9.60 -1.52
CA GLY A 171 10.68 -8.83 -0.50
C GLY A 171 12.21 -8.84 -0.65
N VAL A 172 12.81 -9.95 -1.09
CA VAL A 172 14.26 -9.99 -1.42
C VAL A 172 14.58 -9.07 -2.59
N ILE A 173 13.77 -9.10 -3.65
CA ILE A 173 13.93 -8.22 -4.82
C ILE A 173 13.84 -6.75 -4.39
N LEU A 174 12.90 -6.43 -3.51
CA LEU A 174 12.73 -5.08 -2.98
C LEU A 174 13.96 -4.62 -2.18
N LEU A 175 14.52 -5.47 -1.31
CA LEU A 175 15.75 -5.18 -0.59
C LEU A 175 16.94 -4.95 -1.53
N GLU A 176 17.08 -5.79 -2.57
CA GLU A 176 18.16 -5.63 -3.56
C GLU A 176 18.04 -4.32 -4.34
N LYS A 177 16.83 -3.95 -4.78
CA LYS A 177 16.57 -2.67 -5.45
C LYS A 177 16.93 -1.49 -4.55
N SER A 178 16.52 -1.52 -3.29
CA SER A 178 16.83 -0.45 -2.34
C SER A 178 18.33 -0.33 -2.06
N LEU A 179 19.08 -1.43 -2.14
CA LEU A 179 20.54 -1.44 -2.04
C LEU A 179 21.26 -0.90 -3.26
N VAL A 180 20.75 -1.16 -4.46
CA VAL A 180 21.27 -0.54 -5.70
C VAL A 180 21.08 0.97 -5.62
N LEU A 181 19.87 1.41 -5.25
CA LEU A 181 19.59 2.83 -4.99
C LEU A 181 20.56 3.37 -3.94
N MET A 182 20.74 2.71 -2.79
CA MET A 182 21.72 3.14 -1.81
C MET A 182 23.15 3.21 -2.34
N LYS A 183 23.63 2.23 -3.13
CA LYS A 183 25.01 2.21 -3.62
C LYS A 183 25.28 3.37 -4.56
N ASP A 184 24.35 3.64 -5.47
CA ASP A 184 24.48 4.71 -6.45
C ASP A 184 24.32 6.11 -5.80
N HIS A 185 23.78 6.16 -4.58
CA HIS A 185 23.43 7.39 -3.89
C HIS A 185 24.28 7.66 -2.63
N SER A 186 24.80 6.66 -1.93
CA SER A 186 25.65 6.83 -0.74
C SER A 186 26.90 7.64 -1.05
N LEU A 187 27.39 7.57 -2.30
CA LEU A 187 28.51 8.38 -2.78
C LEU A 187 28.13 9.85 -3.06
N LYS A 188 26.85 10.15 -3.32
CA LYS A 188 26.35 11.50 -3.67
C LYS A 188 25.77 12.27 -2.49
N PHE A 189 25.17 11.59 -1.52
CA PHE A 189 24.52 12.21 -0.36
C PHE A 189 25.44 12.36 0.86
N TYR A 190 26.61 11.73 0.83
CA TYR A 190 27.62 11.83 1.89
C TYR A 190 27.95 13.28 2.31
N PRO A 191 27.91 14.32 1.46
CA PRO A 191 28.20 15.68 1.89
C PRO A 191 27.12 16.35 2.74
N ILE A 192 25.84 16.02 2.54
CA ILE A 192 24.69 16.81 3.05
C ILE A 192 24.21 16.35 4.44
N LEU A 193 24.54 15.11 4.81
CA LEU A 193 24.17 14.52 6.09
C LEU A 193 25.03 15.11 7.24
N SER A 194 24.50 15.12 8.46
CA SER A 194 25.33 15.36 9.65
C SER A 194 26.30 14.21 9.89
N GLY A 195 27.31 14.42 10.75
CA GLY A 195 28.32 13.38 11.04
C GLY A 195 27.71 12.08 11.60
N GLU A 196 26.73 12.19 12.49
CA GLU A 196 26.05 11.05 13.12
C GLU A 196 25.14 10.30 12.13
N GLU A 197 24.46 11.03 11.25
CA GLU A 197 23.65 10.44 10.18
C GLU A 197 24.52 9.68 9.18
N LYS A 198 25.69 10.22 8.79
CA LYS A 198 26.63 9.51 7.89
C LYS A 198 27.07 8.19 8.48
N ILE A 199 27.39 8.15 9.78
CA ILE A 199 27.83 6.93 10.46
C ILE A 199 26.69 5.92 10.51
N SER A 200 25.49 6.35 10.91
CA SER A 200 24.31 5.47 10.98
C SER A 200 23.92 4.91 9.62
N ILE A 201 23.95 5.75 8.57
CA ILE A 201 23.63 5.38 7.19
C ILE A 201 24.68 4.43 6.63
N GLY A 202 25.97 4.73 6.85
CA GLY A 202 27.07 3.87 6.43
C GLY A 202 26.99 2.49 7.08
N HIS A 203 26.70 2.43 8.38
CA HIS A 203 26.47 1.18 9.10
C HIS A 203 25.25 0.42 8.59
N ALA A 204 24.12 1.09 8.39
CA ALA A 204 22.90 0.46 7.84
C ALA A 204 23.15 -0.11 6.44
N TYR A 205 23.81 0.65 5.56
CA TYR A 205 24.17 0.20 4.21
C TYR A 205 25.10 -1.02 4.26
N LEU A 206 26.19 -0.94 5.02
CA LEU A 206 27.14 -2.04 5.15
C LEU A 206 26.46 -3.29 5.68
N LYS A 207 25.70 -3.18 6.77
CA LYS A 207 24.94 -4.28 7.39
C LYS A 207 23.94 -4.90 6.40
N THR A 208 23.19 -4.08 5.68
CA THR A 208 22.24 -4.55 4.65
C THR A 208 22.97 -5.33 3.56
N LYS A 209 24.08 -4.79 3.04
CA LYS A 209 24.85 -5.38 1.95
C LYS A 209 25.59 -6.66 2.33
N THR A 210 26.29 -6.66 3.46
CA THR A 210 27.20 -7.74 3.86
C THR A 210 26.50 -8.83 4.64
N ILE A 211 25.40 -8.52 5.33
CA ILE A 211 24.69 -9.45 6.20
C ILE A 211 23.32 -9.80 5.62
N MET A 212 22.48 -8.82 5.27
CA MET A 212 21.09 -9.14 4.92
C MET A 212 20.94 -9.77 3.53
N ILE A 213 21.59 -9.24 2.49
CA ILE A 213 21.47 -9.81 1.13
C ILE A 213 21.91 -11.29 1.08
N PRO A 214 23.10 -11.68 1.59
CA PRO A 214 23.52 -13.08 1.50
C PRO A 214 22.52 -14.02 2.19
N PHE A 215 22.01 -13.63 3.36
CA PHE A 215 21.01 -14.42 4.08
C PHE A 215 19.65 -14.46 3.35
N ALA A 216 19.22 -13.36 2.74
CA ALA A 216 18.02 -13.30 1.93
C ALA A 216 18.11 -14.19 0.68
N LYS A 217 19.28 -14.21 0.01
CA LYS A 217 19.56 -15.12 -1.11
C LYS A 217 19.57 -16.58 -0.70
N GLU A 218 20.20 -16.89 0.43
CA GLU A 218 20.21 -18.23 0.99
C GLU A 218 18.79 -18.70 1.35
N LEU A 219 18.00 -17.83 1.97
CA LEU A 219 16.59 -18.07 2.26
C LEU A 219 15.79 -18.37 0.98
N LYS A 220 15.95 -17.55 -0.06
CA LYS A 220 15.32 -17.77 -1.37
C LYS A 220 15.70 -19.11 -1.98
N ASN A 221 16.99 -19.45 -2.00
CA ASN A 221 17.48 -20.72 -2.55
C ASN A 221 16.89 -21.92 -1.81
N ARG A 222 16.80 -21.85 -0.48
CA ARG A 222 16.19 -22.91 0.35
C ARG A 222 14.70 -23.06 0.07
N LEU A 223 13.96 -21.96 0.04
CA LEU A 223 12.52 -21.99 -0.26
C LEU A 223 12.25 -22.60 -1.64
N LYS A 224 13.05 -22.21 -2.65
CA LYS A 224 12.98 -22.78 -3.99
C LYS A 224 13.26 -24.28 -3.98
N HIS A 225 14.32 -24.71 -3.30
CA HIS A 225 14.64 -26.13 -3.15
C HIS A 225 13.49 -26.92 -2.50
N PHE A 226 12.80 -26.35 -1.50
CA PHE A 226 11.63 -26.98 -0.89
C PHE A 226 10.41 -27.01 -1.82
N ALA A 227 10.18 -25.96 -2.59
CA ALA A 227 9.06 -25.90 -3.53
C ALA A 227 9.22 -26.90 -4.70
N ASP A 228 10.46 -27.13 -5.14
CA ASP A 228 10.78 -27.94 -6.31
C ASP A 228 10.88 -29.45 -6.00
N ASN A 229 11.19 -29.84 -4.75
CA ASN A 229 11.42 -31.26 -4.40
C ASN A 229 10.23 -31.89 -3.67
N SER A 230 9.33 -32.52 -4.43
CA SER A 230 8.19 -33.28 -3.90
C SER A 230 8.59 -34.49 -3.05
N ASP A 231 9.80 -35.02 -3.27
CA ASP A 231 10.24 -36.32 -2.73
C ASP A 231 11.05 -36.19 -1.44
N THR A 232 11.08 -34.99 -0.84
CA THR A 232 11.74 -34.77 0.45
C THR A 232 11.02 -35.51 1.57
N THR A 233 11.79 -36.13 2.47
CA THR A 233 11.24 -36.76 3.66
C THR A 233 10.64 -35.71 4.60
N GLU A 234 9.68 -36.10 5.45
CA GLU A 234 9.10 -35.18 6.43
C GLU A 234 10.17 -34.62 7.41
N GLU A 235 11.19 -35.41 7.74
CA GLU A 235 12.31 -34.94 8.58
C GLU A 235 13.16 -33.87 7.89
N GLU A 236 13.46 -34.03 6.59
CA GLU A 236 14.18 -33.03 5.80
C GLU A 236 13.37 -31.75 5.63
N LYS A 237 12.05 -31.86 5.42
CA LYS A 237 11.13 -30.73 5.42
C LYS A 237 11.16 -29.99 6.74
N GLN A 238 11.03 -30.69 7.87
CA GLN A 238 11.06 -30.07 9.20
C GLN A 238 12.40 -29.37 9.48
N ARG A 239 13.53 -30.00 9.16
CA ARG A 239 14.86 -29.37 9.29
C ARG A 239 14.98 -28.12 8.42
N GLY A 240 14.46 -28.18 7.19
CA GLY A 240 14.38 -27.06 6.27
C GLY A 240 13.60 -25.86 6.80
N LEU A 241 12.40 -26.13 7.31
CA LEU A 241 11.53 -25.11 7.91
C LEU A 241 12.20 -24.46 9.13
N GLN A 242 12.89 -25.24 9.97
CA GLN A 242 13.67 -24.70 11.10
C GLN A 242 14.81 -23.79 10.64
N ASP A 243 15.54 -24.18 9.60
CA ASP A 243 16.61 -23.35 9.02
C ASP A 243 16.05 -22.04 8.42
N ILE A 244 14.96 -22.12 7.66
CA ILE A 244 14.24 -20.97 7.12
C ILE A 244 13.81 -20.04 8.27
N SER A 245 13.18 -20.58 9.31
CA SER A 245 12.74 -19.83 10.50
C SER A 245 13.90 -19.12 11.18
N ARG A 246 15.05 -19.80 11.33
CA ARG A 246 16.26 -19.23 11.94
C ARG A 246 16.82 -18.08 11.11
N ILE A 247 16.98 -18.25 9.80
CA ILE A 247 17.47 -17.21 8.89
C ILE A 247 16.53 -16.00 8.89
N SER A 248 15.23 -16.25 8.87
CA SER A 248 14.20 -15.21 8.84
C SER A 248 14.19 -14.38 10.11
N ARG A 249 14.23 -15.02 11.29
CA ARG A 249 14.37 -14.33 12.58
C ARG A 249 15.63 -13.48 12.64
N PHE A 250 16.73 -13.97 12.10
CA PHE A 250 17.96 -13.20 12.02
C PHE A 250 17.80 -11.94 11.15
N ILE A 251 17.25 -12.06 9.94
CA ILE A 251 16.98 -10.92 9.05
C ILE A 251 16.05 -9.91 9.72
N ILE A 252 14.94 -10.36 10.32
CA ILE A 252 13.99 -9.51 11.04
C ILE A 252 14.71 -8.76 12.16
N GLN A 253 15.54 -9.45 12.96
CA GLN A 253 16.29 -8.79 14.03
C GLN A 253 17.27 -7.74 13.49
N GLN A 254 17.94 -8.02 12.36
CA GLN A 254 18.86 -7.04 11.75
C GLN A 254 18.12 -5.80 11.27
N LEU A 255 16.95 -5.99 10.64
CA LEU A 255 16.08 -4.91 10.19
C LEU A 255 15.50 -4.14 11.38
N LYS A 256 15.08 -4.83 12.46
CA LYS A 256 14.65 -4.20 13.72
C LYS A 256 15.75 -3.33 14.30
N THR A 257 16.99 -3.79 14.39
CA THR A 257 18.10 -2.94 14.84
C THR A 257 18.39 -1.74 13.92
N ILE A 258 18.07 -1.84 12.62
CA ILE A 258 18.16 -0.69 11.71
C ILE A 258 16.99 0.29 11.95
N SER A 259 15.79 -0.22 12.25
CA SER A 259 14.58 0.58 12.49
C SER A 259 14.39 1.04 13.94
N GLU A 260 15.02 0.41 14.93
CA GLU A 260 14.86 0.69 16.38
C GLU A 260 15.26 2.12 16.75
N ASN A 261 15.96 2.82 15.86
CA ASN A 261 16.31 4.23 16.02
C ASN A 261 15.28 5.20 15.41
N LEU A 262 14.30 4.72 14.62
CA LEU A 262 13.28 5.55 13.96
C LEU A 262 11.97 4.76 13.76
N SER A 263 10.91 5.17 14.43
CA SER A 263 9.56 4.66 14.18
C SER A 263 9.10 4.95 12.74
N PHE A 264 8.15 4.16 12.24
CA PHE A 264 7.63 4.34 10.88
C PHE A 264 7.06 5.75 10.65
N ASP A 265 6.33 6.27 11.62
CA ASP A 265 5.76 7.62 11.54
C ASP A 265 6.86 8.69 11.56
N GLU A 266 7.92 8.53 12.35
CA GLU A 266 9.08 9.44 12.31
C GLU A 266 9.80 9.42 10.96
N VAL A 267 9.96 8.24 10.33
CA VAL A 267 10.56 8.16 8.99
C VAL A 267 9.66 8.83 7.95
N ALA A 268 8.36 8.57 8.00
CA ALA A 268 7.40 9.19 7.09
C ALA A 268 7.38 10.71 7.24
N GLU A 269 7.36 11.21 8.47
CA GLU A 269 7.40 12.65 8.76
C GLU A 269 8.70 13.30 8.25
N LYS A 270 9.86 12.67 8.51
CA LYS A 270 11.15 13.17 8.00
C LYS A 270 11.19 13.21 6.46
N ARG A 271 10.51 12.28 5.77
CA ARG A 271 10.36 12.33 4.31
C ARG A 271 9.50 13.51 3.89
N SER A 272 8.36 13.71 4.56
CA SER A 272 7.47 14.86 4.35
C SER A 272 8.24 16.18 4.50
N ASP A 273 9.10 16.29 5.53
CA ASP A 273 9.96 17.46 5.76
C ASP A 273 10.98 17.68 4.64
N HIS A 274 11.69 16.63 4.23
CA HIS A 274 12.63 16.71 3.12
C HIS A 274 11.93 17.12 1.83
N MET A 275 10.77 16.54 1.52
CA MET A 275 9.97 16.89 0.36
C MET A 275 9.52 18.35 0.39
N ASN A 276 9.07 18.86 1.55
CA ASN A 276 8.69 20.26 1.74
C ASN A 276 9.88 21.20 1.52
N GLN A 277 11.06 20.87 2.05
CA GLN A 277 12.29 21.66 1.84
C GLN A 277 12.69 21.70 0.36
N ILE A 278 12.63 20.56 -0.33
CA ILE A 278 12.90 20.48 -1.76
C ILE A 278 11.87 21.28 -2.55
N ALA A 279 10.57 21.12 -2.27
CA ALA A 279 9.51 21.88 -2.93
C ALA A 279 9.67 23.40 -2.74
N ASN A 280 10.02 23.87 -1.54
CA ASN A 280 10.31 25.29 -1.30
C ASN A 280 11.54 25.79 -2.06
N THR A 281 12.57 24.96 -2.20
CA THR A 281 13.78 25.31 -2.96
C THR A 281 13.47 25.48 -4.45
N TYR A 282 12.60 24.62 -5.00
CA TYR A 282 12.28 24.56 -6.43
C TYR A 282 10.86 25.02 -6.77
N LYS A 283 10.26 25.84 -5.91
CA LYS A 283 8.90 26.38 -6.06
C LYS A 283 8.64 27.11 -7.38
N HIS A 284 9.69 27.62 -8.02
CA HIS A 284 9.63 28.32 -9.30
C HIS A 284 9.49 27.38 -10.51
N LEU A 285 9.73 26.07 -10.34
CA LEU A 285 9.53 25.10 -11.40
C LEU A 285 8.04 24.97 -11.69
N LYS A 286 7.64 25.01 -12.96
CA LYS A 286 6.24 24.88 -13.35
C LYS A 286 5.91 23.41 -13.57
N GLY A 287 4.83 22.95 -12.96
CA GLY A 287 4.36 21.58 -13.17
C GLY A 287 3.69 20.97 -11.95
N VAL A 288 3.51 19.66 -12.01
CA VAL A 288 2.90 18.83 -10.96
C VAL A 288 3.91 17.81 -10.48
N TRP A 289 4.19 17.80 -9.19
CA TRP A 289 4.94 16.75 -8.50
C TRP A 289 3.99 15.94 -7.63
N LYS A 290 3.77 14.67 -8.01
CA LYS A 290 2.91 13.74 -7.29
C LYS A 290 3.64 13.10 -6.13
N VAL A 291 3.02 13.15 -4.96
CA VAL A 291 3.50 12.55 -3.71
C VAL A 291 2.35 11.84 -3.00
N GLY A 292 2.62 10.83 -2.19
CA GLY A 292 1.56 10.18 -1.40
C GLY A 292 0.76 11.16 -0.54
N GLN A 293 -0.57 11.00 -0.44
CA GLN A 293 -1.44 11.93 0.31
C GLN A 293 -0.98 12.17 1.77
N LYS A 294 -0.44 11.15 2.44
CA LYS A 294 0.11 11.29 3.81
C LYS A 294 1.18 12.40 3.89
N HIS A 295 2.00 12.57 2.85
CA HIS A 295 3.00 13.64 2.82
C HIS A 295 2.36 15.02 2.75
N VAL A 296 1.30 15.17 1.95
CA VAL A 296 0.53 16.44 1.90
C VAL A 296 -0.11 16.75 3.26
N ASP A 297 -0.67 15.75 3.93
CA ASP A 297 -1.28 15.90 5.25
C ASP A 297 -0.25 16.30 6.30
N ASP A 298 0.92 15.65 6.31
CA ASP A 298 2.01 15.94 7.24
C ASP A 298 2.58 17.35 7.04
N ILE A 299 2.67 17.81 5.78
CA ILE A 299 3.12 19.18 5.48
C ILE A 299 2.07 20.21 5.91
N ASN A 300 0.77 19.97 5.64
CA ASN A 300 -0.31 20.87 6.02
C ASN A 300 -0.46 21.03 7.54
N LYS A 301 -0.08 20.04 8.35
CA LYS A 301 -0.14 20.10 9.82
C LYS A 301 0.92 21.01 10.45
N LYS A 302 1.94 21.42 9.70
CA LYS A 302 3.04 22.24 10.22
C LYS A 302 2.64 23.71 10.14
N ASP A 303 2.03 24.21 11.23
CA ASP A 303 1.46 25.57 11.34
C ASP A 303 2.46 26.70 11.03
N ASP A 304 3.75 26.45 11.16
CA ASP A 304 4.79 27.47 11.05
C ASP A 304 5.27 27.76 9.61
N ILE A 305 4.80 27.00 8.60
CA ILE A 305 5.33 27.11 7.24
C ILE A 305 4.18 27.26 6.25
N THR A 306 3.95 28.48 5.76
CA THR A 306 3.13 28.68 4.55
C THR A 306 4.00 28.35 3.33
N PRO A 307 3.71 27.28 2.58
CA PRO A 307 4.53 26.91 1.45
C PRO A 307 4.41 27.97 0.34
N ASP A 308 5.54 28.32 -0.27
CA ASP A 308 5.54 29.24 -1.43
C ASP A 308 5.37 28.49 -2.77
N TYR A 309 4.95 27.23 -2.68
CA TYR A 309 4.48 26.39 -3.77
C TYR A 309 3.00 26.03 -3.53
N SER A 310 2.30 25.50 -4.53
CA SER A 310 0.92 25.05 -4.36
C SER A 310 0.88 23.66 -3.73
N LEU A 311 0.39 23.55 -2.50
CA LEU A 311 0.16 22.26 -1.84
C LEU A 311 -1.32 21.87 -1.98
N ILE A 312 -1.58 20.81 -2.74
CA ILE A 312 -2.92 20.41 -3.19
C ILE A 312 -3.16 18.95 -2.76
N SER A 313 -4.28 18.69 -2.11
CA SER A 313 -4.69 17.33 -1.75
C SER A 313 -5.13 16.52 -2.97
N GLN A 314 -5.13 15.20 -2.83
CA GLN A 314 -5.66 14.26 -3.81
C GLN A 314 -7.10 14.60 -4.20
N ASN A 315 -7.95 14.93 -3.22
CA ASN A 315 -9.36 15.24 -3.48
C ASN A 315 -9.53 16.53 -4.29
N GLU A 316 -8.77 17.58 -3.96
CA GLU A 316 -8.79 18.84 -4.71
C GLU A 316 -8.33 18.62 -6.16
N PHE A 317 -7.25 17.87 -6.37
CA PHE A 317 -6.76 17.51 -7.71
C PHE A 317 -7.78 16.67 -8.49
N ASN A 318 -8.38 15.67 -7.85
CA ASN A 318 -9.37 14.79 -8.48
C ASN A 318 -10.64 15.54 -8.88
N ALA A 319 -11.06 16.53 -8.09
CA ALA A 319 -12.19 17.39 -8.44
C ALA A 319 -11.91 18.20 -9.71
N GLU A 320 -10.76 18.88 -9.78
CA GLU A 320 -10.38 19.66 -10.95
C GLU A 320 -10.12 18.76 -12.19
N TYR A 321 -9.55 17.57 -11.98
CA TYR A 321 -9.36 16.57 -13.03
C TYR A 321 -10.69 16.08 -13.61
N LYS A 322 -11.71 15.86 -12.76
CA LYS A 322 -13.05 15.44 -13.18
C LYS A 322 -13.74 16.53 -14.01
N GLU A 323 -13.69 17.79 -13.58
CA GLU A 323 -14.20 18.93 -14.36
C GLU A 323 -13.55 18.97 -15.75
N TRP A 324 -12.23 18.79 -15.82
CA TRP A 324 -11.51 18.75 -17.09
C TRP A 324 -11.94 17.57 -17.98
N LEU A 325 -12.20 16.39 -17.42
CA LEU A 325 -12.70 15.26 -18.21
C LEU A 325 -14.08 15.55 -18.80
N GLU A 326 -14.99 16.14 -18.02
CA GLU A 326 -16.34 16.50 -18.48
C GLU A 326 -16.27 17.55 -19.61
N GLU A 327 -15.44 18.59 -19.45
CA GLU A 327 -15.20 19.60 -20.49
C GLU A 327 -14.67 18.99 -21.80
N ASN A 328 -13.72 18.03 -21.72
CA ASN A 328 -13.16 17.41 -22.93
C ASN A 328 -14.09 16.38 -23.57
N GLN A 329 -14.96 15.73 -22.79
CA GLN A 329 -15.98 14.85 -23.34
C GLN A 329 -17.02 15.65 -24.14
N GLU A 330 -17.51 16.77 -23.61
CA GLU A 330 -18.47 17.63 -24.31
C GLU A 330 -17.90 18.21 -25.61
N ASN A 331 -16.63 18.63 -25.59
CA ASN A 331 -15.94 19.15 -26.77
C ASN A 331 -15.56 18.04 -27.78
N GLY A 332 -15.57 16.77 -27.35
CA GLY A 332 -15.29 15.59 -28.17
C GLY A 332 -16.50 15.03 -28.93
N VAL A 333 -17.71 15.58 -28.75
CA VAL A 333 -18.98 15.09 -29.35
C VAL A 333 -19.11 15.36 -30.87
N GLY A 334 -18.00 15.53 -31.59
CA GLY A 334 -18.01 15.67 -33.06
C GLY A 334 -16.93 14.88 -33.80
N GLY A 335 -16.16 14.03 -33.12
CA GLY A 335 -15.00 13.34 -33.70
C GLY A 335 -15.24 11.87 -34.05
N THR A 336 -16.11 11.64 -35.04
CA THR A 336 -16.37 10.39 -35.82
C THR A 336 -16.87 9.15 -35.10
#